data_AF-A0AAV4XP39-F1
#
_entry.id   AF-A0AAV4XP39-F1
#
_cell.length_a   1.000
_cell.length_b   1.000
_cell.length_c   1.000
_cell.angle_alpha   90.00
_cell.angle_beta   90.00
_cell.angle_gamma   90.00
#
_symmetry.space_group_name_H-M   'P 1'
#
loop_
_entity.id
_entity.type
_entity.pdbx_description
1 polymer ?
#
loop_
_entity_poly.entity_id
_entity_poly.type
_entity_poly.pdbx_seq_one_letter_code
_entity_poly.pdbx_strand_id
1 'polypeptide(L)'
;MEDKIEFRLMPCLEQRALRTAAVFLWNQDYIRPLTTGFSFRSTLDDYSMNIWRTKIENKVKEKVSRLLLPESMKEEILILIPPIGGEILKWKYYHDAFLNKKLFEFFLSRNHCWTSLGTIDYKKTAELLVRGPELDIVKRYKLACVYCLREDIQSLWESMPKKDKNLFYNEEDANKVGQQTLIVLWTYIIKGEERKLNNLIKADGNDFTLNQYAFKFAAFNGNIIATKYFFQRLTFEEREKCLVKVAQNVVYKRRFVSVMDYCQIEFHKRGFTDVLVYLLTQLNREQQRKIFENYAYHILSCFCDWPWQDLFLQTAEHMWNFLSKDDYDTLLNRLIENRDKSGYKFQEIFGNYWLQSPASFKECIIKKQWNSAGVLSALFKFEDVGNIKLILRDASAFDKDRLIRSNIGVRMYHKFIIDDQWHLLRLFIQECVLSSEAVVKVKEDYEEFLKFYGIVQDKWKKPKCDKFYQILDDTRMVIIKNGECSTMQVDESKANYDNKRKSVNRITMKKRSKRCK
;
A
#
# COMPACT_ATOMS: atom_id res chain seq x y z
N MET A 1 -18.22 23.37 3.34
CA MET A 1 -17.19 24.09 2.58
C MET A 1 -15.90 23.36 2.91
N GLU A 2 -15.38 22.52 2.03
CA GLU A 2 -14.23 21.65 2.36
C GLU A 2 -12.91 22.41 2.22
N ASP A 3 -12.09 22.38 3.27
CA ASP A 3 -10.79 23.06 3.35
C ASP A 3 -9.73 22.39 2.48
N LYS A 4 -8.61 23.10 2.23
CA LYS A 4 -7.41 22.55 1.59
C LYS A 4 -6.93 21.32 2.39
N ILE A 5 -6.63 20.21 1.71
CA ILE A 5 -6.09 19.03 2.38
C ILE A 5 -4.65 19.32 2.82
N GLU A 6 -4.41 19.23 4.12
CA GLU A 6 -3.08 19.27 4.69
C GLU A 6 -2.49 17.87 4.81
N PHE A 7 -1.48 17.58 4.00
CA PHE A 7 -0.76 16.32 4.06
C PHE A 7 0.35 16.39 5.11
N ARG A 8 -0.02 16.22 6.39
CA ARG A 8 0.93 16.19 7.50
C ARG A 8 0.88 14.83 8.19
N LEU A 9 1.89 14.00 7.93
CA LEU A 9 2.05 12.75 8.65
C LEU A 9 2.63 13.02 10.05
N MET A 10 1.76 12.96 11.05
CA MET A 10 2.12 13.12 12.45
C MET A 10 1.52 11.96 13.26
N PRO A 11 2.20 10.80 13.33
CA PRO A 11 1.69 9.67 14.10
C PRO A 11 1.56 10.04 15.58
N CYS A 12 0.59 9.43 16.26
CA CYS A 12 0.42 9.59 17.70
C CYS A 12 1.68 9.16 18.47
N LEU A 13 1.79 9.58 19.74
CA LEU A 13 2.96 9.29 20.56
C LEU A 13 3.23 7.79 20.67
N GLU A 14 2.17 6.99 20.79
CA GLU A 14 2.24 5.53 20.82
C GLU A 14 2.86 4.97 19.54
N GLN A 15 2.35 5.37 18.36
CA GLN A 15 2.90 4.92 17.08
C GLN A 15 4.36 5.35 16.88
N ARG A 16 4.73 6.55 17.35
CA ARG A 16 6.13 6.99 17.33
C ARG A 16 7.01 6.14 18.25
N ALA A 17 6.53 5.77 19.43
CA ALA A 17 7.24 4.91 20.36
C ALA A 17 7.44 3.50 19.79
N LEU A 18 6.39 2.90 19.22
CA LEU A 18 6.44 1.59 18.57
C LEU A 18 7.43 1.55 17.40
N ARG A 19 7.40 2.57 16.53
CA ARG A 19 8.37 2.71 15.43
C ARG A 19 9.79 2.89 15.94
N THR A 20 9.98 3.65 17.02
CA THR A 20 11.29 3.83 17.65
C THR A 20 11.83 2.51 18.20
N ALA A 21 10.98 1.71 18.86
CA ALA A 21 11.35 0.38 19.35
C ALA A 21 11.74 -0.57 18.19
N ALA A 22 10.96 -0.58 17.11
CA ALA A 22 11.28 -1.37 15.91
C ALA A 22 12.60 -0.92 15.25
N VAL A 23 12.85 0.39 15.12
CA VAL A 23 14.12 0.94 14.65
C VAL A 23 15.28 0.51 15.55
N PHE A 24 15.10 0.57 16.87
CA PHE A 24 16.12 0.15 17.84
C PHE A 24 16.52 -1.32 17.63
N LEU A 25 15.55 -2.20 17.38
CA LEU A 25 15.80 -3.62 17.10
C LEU A 25 16.57 -3.84 15.79
N TRP A 26 16.25 -3.08 14.74
CA TRP A 26 16.99 -3.11 13.47
C TRP A 26 18.43 -2.59 13.60
N ASN A 27 18.70 -1.71 14.55
CA ASN A 27 20.02 -1.11 14.78
C ASN A 27 20.91 -1.90 15.74
N GLN A 28 20.51 -3.09 16.18
CA GLN A 28 21.30 -3.92 17.10
C GLN A 28 22.54 -4.52 16.44
N ASP A 29 23.61 -4.69 17.21
CA ASP A 29 24.91 -5.17 16.71
C ASP A 29 24.86 -6.59 16.12
N TYR A 30 23.91 -7.44 16.52
CA TYR A 30 23.75 -8.77 15.93
C TYR A 30 23.03 -8.76 14.57
N ILE A 31 22.28 -7.70 14.24
CA ILE A 31 21.61 -7.53 12.95
C ILE A 31 22.54 -6.89 11.93
N ARG A 32 23.36 -5.92 12.35
CA ARG A 32 24.24 -5.15 11.45
C ARG A 32 25.11 -6.01 10.52
N PRO A 33 25.83 -7.06 10.99
CA PRO A 33 26.63 -7.89 10.09
C PRO A 33 25.78 -8.62 9.04
N LEU A 34 24.55 -9.01 9.39
CA LEU A 34 23.65 -9.72 8.51
C LEU A 34 23.12 -8.81 7.39
N THR A 35 22.73 -7.58 7.72
CA THR A 35 22.27 -6.60 6.72
C THR A 35 23.41 -6.12 5.83
N THR A 36 24.61 -6.01 6.40
CA THR A 36 25.85 -5.63 5.69
C THR A 36 26.24 -6.68 4.66
N GLY A 37 26.36 -7.95 5.07
CA GLY A 37 26.74 -9.06 4.20
C GLY A 37 25.64 -9.57 3.25
N PHE A 38 24.45 -9.00 3.31
CA PHE A 38 23.35 -9.41 2.44
C PHE A 38 23.50 -8.82 1.03
N SER A 39 23.88 -9.65 0.06
CA SER A 39 23.96 -9.21 -1.34
C SER A 39 22.56 -9.15 -1.95
N PHE A 40 22.14 -7.96 -2.34
CA PHE A 40 20.83 -7.72 -2.92
C PHE A 40 20.97 -7.50 -4.43
N ARG A 41 20.20 -8.23 -5.24
CA ARG A 41 20.20 -8.06 -6.70
C ARG A 41 19.11 -7.09 -7.16
N SER A 42 17.92 -7.16 -6.59
CA SER A 42 16.79 -6.28 -6.92
C SER A 42 15.68 -6.38 -5.86
N THR A 43 14.90 -5.30 -5.68
CA THR A 43 13.65 -5.29 -4.89
C THR A 43 12.53 -6.12 -5.49
N LEU A 44 12.66 -6.51 -6.76
CA LEU A 44 11.72 -7.38 -7.47
C LEU A 44 12.15 -8.85 -7.47
N ASP A 45 13.32 -9.17 -6.92
CA ASP A 45 13.78 -10.56 -6.82
C ASP A 45 13.12 -11.24 -5.62
N ASP A 46 12.02 -11.95 -5.88
CA ASP A 46 11.27 -12.72 -4.88
C ASP A 46 12.17 -13.68 -4.08
N TYR A 47 13.22 -14.21 -4.71
CA TYR A 47 14.19 -15.08 -4.03
C TYR A 47 15.02 -14.30 -3.01
N SER A 48 15.61 -13.17 -3.39
CA SER A 48 16.33 -12.30 -2.47
C SER A 48 15.43 -11.79 -1.35
N MET A 49 14.21 -11.37 -1.65
CA MET A 49 13.23 -10.93 -0.65
C MET A 49 12.86 -12.06 0.31
N ASN A 50 12.70 -13.28 -0.18
CA ASN A 50 12.46 -14.44 0.68
C ASN A 50 13.66 -14.74 1.59
N ILE A 51 14.90 -14.62 1.09
CA ILE A 51 16.10 -14.76 1.95
C ILE A 51 16.14 -13.67 3.02
N TRP A 52 15.86 -12.41 2.66
CA TRP A 52 15.82 -11.31 3.61
C TRP A 52 14.82 -11.58 4.74
N ARG A 53 13.59 -11.96 4.38
CA ARG A 53 12.53 -12.33 5.33
C ARG A 53 12.95 -13.47 6.24
N THR A 54 13.44 -14.56 5.65
CA THR A 54 13.73 -15.81 6.38
C THR A 54 14.97 -15.73 7.25
N LYS A 55 16.03 -15.04 6.81
CA LYS A 55 17.32 -15.02 7.52
C LYS A 55 17.54 -13.79 8.40
N ILE A 56 16.96 -12.65 8.05
CA ILE A 56 17.23 -11.37 8.70
C ILE A 56 15.99 -10.88 9.45
N GLU A 57 14.85 -10.69 8.77
CA GLU A 57 13.63 -10.21 9.45
C GLU A 57 13.17 -11.16 10.55
N ASN A 58 13.19 -12.48 10.31
CA ASN A 58 12.79 -13.46 11.32
C ASN A 58 13.64 -13.40 12.59
N LYS A 59 14.93 -13.06 12.49
CA LYS A 59 15.78 -12.87 13.68
C LYS A 59 15.37 -11.63 14.48
N VAL A 60 14.93 -10.58 13.80
CA VAL A 60 14.37 -9.39 14.45
C VAL A 60 13.05 -9.75 15.13
N LYS A 61 12.15 -10.47 14.44
CA LYS A 61 10.85 -10.94 14.98
C LYS A 61 11.00 -11.87 16.19
N GLU A 62 11.97 -12.79 16.16
CA GLU A 62 12.30 -13.66 17.29
C GLU A 62 12.72 -12.83 18.53
N LYS A 63 13.42 -11.71 18.31
CA LYS A 63 13.83 -10.81 19.38
C LYS A 63 12.67 -9.99 19.93
N VAL A 64 11.73 -9.56 19.09
CA VAL A 64 10.45 -8.97 19.55
C VAL A 64 9.73 -9.93 20.49
N SER A 65 9.67 -11.21 20.15
CA SER A 65 8.97 -12.24 20.93
C SER A 65 9.56 -12.41 22.34
N ARG A 66 10.86 -12.10 22.51
CA ARG A 66 11.59 -12.17 23.79
C ARG A 66 11.51 -10.89 24.62
N LEU A 67 10.93 -9.80 24.11
CA LEU A 67 10.79 -8.57 24.88
C LEU A 67 9.83 -8.78 26.05
N LEU A 68 10.13 -8.17 27.20
CA LEU A 68 9.25 -8.15 28.36
C LEU A 68 8.16 -7.08 28.20
N LEU A 69 7.34 -7.22 27.15
CA LEU A 69 6.25 -6.32 26.81
C LEU A 69 4.90 -7.08 26.78
N PRO A 70 3.77 -6.39 26.96
CA PRO A 70 2.45 -6.95 26.69
C PRO A 70 2.37 -7.52 25.26
N GLU A 71 1.63 -8.61 25.09
CA GLU A 71 1.56 -9.30 23.79
C GLU A 71 0.99 -8.42 22.68
N SER A 72 -0.01 -7.59 22.99
CA SER A 72 -0.57 -6.62 22.05
C SER A 72 0.48 -5.62 21.53
N MET A 73 1.41 -5.18 22.37
CA MET A 73 2.51 -4.30 21.94
C MET A 73 3.53 -5.04 21.07
N LYS A 74 3.79 -6.32 21.36
CA LYS A 74 4.67 -7.14 20.51
C LYS A 74 4.06 -7.33 19.13
N GLU A 75 2.76 -7.63 19.04
CA GLU A 75 2.04 -7.75 17.78
C GLU A 75 2.15 -6.47 16.93
N GLU A 76 1.95 -5.30 17.55
CA GLU A 76 2.13 -4.01 16.90
C GLU A 76 3.56 -3.78 16.41
N ILE A 77 4.58 -4.12 17.21
CA ILE A 77 5.97 -4.03 16.79
C ILE A 77 6.27 -5.00 15.63
N LEU A 78 5.73 -6.22 15.66
CA LEU A 78 5.93 -7.22 14.62
C LEU A 78 5.43 -6.74 13.25
N ILE A 79 4.31 -6.02 13.22
CA ILE A 79 3.75 -5.37 12.01
C ILE A 79 4.72 -4.31 11.44
N LEU A 80 5.47 -3.63 12.30
CA LEU A 80 6.42 -2.58 11.91
C LEU A 80 7.79 -3.10 11.47
N ILE A 81 8.14 -4.35 11.77
CA ILE A 81 9.45 -4.92 11.41
C ILE A 81 9.69 -4.95 9.89
N PRO A 82 8.80 -5.52 9.05
CA PRO A 82 9.03 -5.58 7.61
C PRO A 82 9.16 -4.20 6.93
N PRO A 83 8.26 -3.22 7.15
CA PRO A 83 8.35 -1.96 6.42
C PRO A 83 9.59 -1.14 6.82
N ILE A 84 10.00 -1.18 8.09
CA ILE A 84 11.22 -0.51 8.59
C ILE A 84 12.48 -1.21 8.05
N GLY A 85 12.52 -2.54 8.07
CA GLY A 85 13.63 -3.31 7.47
C GLY A 85 13.78 -3.05 5.98
N GLY A 86 12.66 -2.94 5.28
CA GLY A 86 12.60 -2.58 3.86
C GLY A 86 13.25 -1.23 3.54
N GLU A 87 13.33 -0.28 4.49
CA GLU A 87 14.02 0.99 4.28
C GLU A 87 15.54 0.81 4.12
N ILE A 88 16.14 -0.16 4.83
CA ILE A 88 17.56 -0.51 4.66
C ILE A 88 17.80 -1.03 3.25
N LEU A 89 16.93 -1.90 2.75
CA LEU A 89 17.01 -2.45 1.39
C LEU A 89 16.84 -1.36 0.33
N LYS A 90 15.88 -0.45 0.49
CA LYS A 90 15.66 0.66 -0.45
C LYS A 90 16.87 1.59 -0.51
N TRP A 91 17.41 1.93 0.66
CA TRP A 91 18.63 2.74 0.77
C TRP A 91 19.80 2.05 0.07
N LYS A 92 20.03 0.76 0.37
CA LYS A 92 21.10 -0.04 -0.25
C LYS A 92 20.94 -0.12 -1.76
N TYR A 93 19.78 -0.54 -2.25
CA TYR A 93 19.51 -0.72 -3.67
C TYR A 93 19.78 0.55 -4.48
N TYR A 94 19.25 1.69 -4.02
CA TYR A 94 19.43 2.96 -4.71
C TYR A 94 20.90 3.37 -4.79
N HIS A 95 21.65 3.24 -3.69
CA HIS A 95 23.05 3.66 -3.65
C HIS A 95 24.02 2.65 -4.25
N ASP A 96 23.71 1.36 -4.25
CA ASP A 96 24.52 0.32 -4.91
C ASP A 96 24.58 0.56 -6.43
N ALA A 97 23.42 0.88 -7.03
CA ALA A 97 23.31 1.25 -8.43
C ALA A 97 24.06 2.56 -8.74
N PHE A 98 24.07 3.49 -7.80
CA PHE A 98 24.67 4.83 -7.94
C PHE A 98 26.19 4.86 -7.71
N LEU A 99 26.72 4.09 -6.75
CA LEU A 99 28.11 4.15 -6.25
C LEU A 99 29.01 2.98 -6.66
N ASN A 100 28.48 1.99 -7.40
CA ASN A 100 29.12 0.72 -7.77
C ASN A 100 29.14 -0.32 -6.62
N LYS A 101 28.54 -1.48 -6.90
CA LYS A 101 28.12 -2.56 -6.00
C LYS A 101 29.17 -3.12 -5.03
N LYS A 102 30.46 -3.15 -5.41
CA LYS A 102 31.50 -3.88 -4.65
C LYS A 102 32.00 -3.18 -3.38
N LEU A 103 31.81 -1.87 -3.27
CA LEU A 103 32.33 -1.12 -2.12
C LEU A 103 31.26 -0.97 -1.03
N PHE A 104 29.99 -0.80 -1.42
CA PHE A 104 28.89 -0.49 -0.51
C PHE A 104 28.63 -1.55 0.58
N GLU A 105 28.95 -2.83 0.32
CA GLU A 105 28.81 -3.94 1.27
C GLU A 105 29.67 -3.77 2.55
N PHE A 106 30.67 -2.89 2.60
CA PHE A 106 31.44 -2.61 3.83
C PHE A 106 30.81 -1.54 4.74
N PHE A 107 29.97 -0.64 4.20
CA PHE A 107 29.63 0.64 4.84
C PHE A 107 28.32 0.65 5.63
N LEU A 108 27.43 -0.31 5.38
CA LEU A 108 26.17 -0.47 6.14
C LEU A 108 26.42 -0.87 7.62
N SER A 109 27.67 -1.08 8.00
CA SER A 109 28.09 -1.43 9.35
C SER A 109 27.92 -0.30 10.38
N ARG A 110 27.70 0.97 9.96
CA ARG A 110 27.47 2.09 10.90
C ARG A 110 26.42 3.12 10.44
N ASN A 111 25.58 3.51 11.41
CA ASN A 111 24.85 4.78 11.50
C ASN A 111 23.90 5.15 10.35
N HIS A 112 22.91 4.31 10.06
CA HIS A 112 21.67 4.82 9.47
C HIS A 112 21.07 5.86 10.41
N CYS A 113 20.90 7.09 9.94
CA CYS A 113 20.12 8.07 10.66
C CYS A 113 18.65 7.72 10.44
N TRP A 114 17.89 7.51 11.50
CA TRP A 114 16.47 7.20 11.40
C TRP A 114 15.62 8.42 11.73
N THR A 115 14.51 8.57 11.00
CA THR A 115 13.45 9.52 11.33
C THR A 115 12.54 8.92 12.41
N SER A 116 11.76 9.78 13.08
CA SER A 116 10.71 9.32 14.01
C SER A 116 9.58 8.53 13.33
N LEU A 117 9.54 8.48 12.00
CA LEU A 117 8.56 7.74 11.22
C LEU A 117 9.01 6.31 10.93
N GLY A 118 10.18 5.88 11.41
CA GLY A 118 10.72 4.55 11.08
C GLY A 118 11.25 4.48 9.65
N THR A 119 11.77 5.59 9.13
CA THR A 119 12.42 5.64 7.82
C THR A 119 13.86 6.09 7.95
N ILE A 120 14.72 5.76 6.99
CA ILE A 120 16.06 6.36 6.95
C ILE A 120 15.93 7.85 6.60
N ASP A 121 16.63 8.70 7.34
CA ASP A 121 16.89 10.09 7.02
C ASP A 121 18.02 10.13 5.99
N TYR A 122 17.63 10.21 4.73
CA TYR A 122 18.55 10.11 3.62
C TYR A 122 19.59 11.23 3.62
N LYS A 123 19.18 12.45 4.02
CA LYS A 123 20.09 13.60 4.05
C LYS A 123 21.14 13.43 5.15
N LYS A 124 20.72 13.18 6.39
CA LYS A 124 21.65 13.03 7.51
C LYS A 124 22.58 11.82 7.33
N THR A 125 22.04 10.72 6.80
CA THR A 125 22.87 9.54 6.50
C THR A 125 23.90 9.87 5.44
N ALA A 126 23.54 10.60 4.38
CA ALA A 126 24.48 11.05 3.37
C ALA A 126 25.52 12.04 3.93
N GLU A 127 25.13 12.99 4.78
CA GLU A 127 26.05 13.93 5.44
C GLU A 127 27.13 13.20 6.24
N LEU A 128 26.75 12.17 7.01
CA LEU A 128 27.72 11.33 7.74
C LEU A 128 28.69 10.62 6.79
N LEU A 129 28.18 10.04 5.70
CA LEU A 129 28.99 9.31 4.73
C LEU A 129 29.93 10.23 3.93
N VAL A 130 29.49 11.43 3.62
CA VAL A 130 30.28 12.42 2.87
C VAL A 130 31.44 12.96 3.71
N ARG A 131 31.25 13.11 5.02
CA ARG A 131 32.31 13.55 5.94
C ARG A 131 33.25 12.43 6.36
N GLY A 132 32.82 11.18 6.22
CA GLY A 132 33.61 10.00 6.53
C GLY A 132 34.81 9.81 5.58
N PRO A 133 35.98 9.37 6.08
CA PRO A 133 37.15 9.07 5.24
C PRO A 133 36.98 7.79 4.41
N GLU A 134 35.93 7.01 4.64
CA GLU A 134 35.81 5.66 4.13
C GLU A 134 35.36 5.63 2.65
N LEU A 135 34.71 6.70 2.16
CA LEU A 135 34.41 6.88 0.75
C LEU A 135 35.52 7.67 0.04
N ASP A 136 35.89 7.25 -1.16
CA ASP A 136 36.77 8.07 -1.99
C ASP A 136 36.12 9.40 -2.38
N ILE A 137 36.95 10.37 -2.76
CA ILE A 137 36.52 11.74 -3.03
C ILE A 137 35.48 11.83 -4.17
N VAL A 138 35.55 10.94 -5.17
CA VAL A 138 34.62 10.89 -6.30
C VAL A 138 33.23 10.47 -5.81
N LYS A 139 33.15 9.41 -4.99
CA LYS A 139 31.87 8.96 -4.41
C LYS A 139 31.27 9.98 -3.44
N ARG A 140 32.09 10.59 -2.59
CA ARG A 140 31.65 11.66 -1.68
C ARG A 140 31.08 12.83 -2.44
N TYR A 141 31.74 13.27 -3.51
CA TYR A 141 31.27 14.37 -4.35
C TYR A 141 29.91 14.03 -4.99
N LYS A 142 29.77 12.82 -5.55
CA LYS A 142 28.50 12.34 -6.10
C LYS A 142 27.35 12.39 -5.09
N LEU A 143 27.57 11.87 -3.87
CA LEU A 143 26.58 11.92 -2.79
C LEU A 143 26.24 13.36 -2.39
N ALA A 144 27.26 14.20 -2.21
CA ALA A 144 27.08 15.60 -1.83
C ALA A 144 26.20 16.34 -2.86
N CYS A 145 26.41 16.11 -4.16
CA CYS A 145 25.57 16.68 -5.22
C CYS A 145 24.12 16.19 -5.15
N VAL A 146 23.89 14.87 -5.04
CA VAL A 146 22.53 14.29 -5.00
C VAL A 146 21.74 14.79 -3.79
N TYR A 147 22.40 14.99 -2.65
CA TYR A 147 21.79 15.44 -1.41
C TYR A 147 21.90 16.94 -1.15
N CYS A 148 22.35 17.72 -2.14
CA CYS A 148 22.47 19.18 -2.10
C CYS A 148 23.28 19.69 -0.89
N LEU A 149 24.39 19.03 -0.56
CA LEU A 149 25.29 19.39 0.54
C LEU A 149 26.30 20.45 0.08
N ARG A 150 25.84 21.69 -0.07
CA ARG A 150 26.56 22.76 -0.78
C ARG A 150 28.00 22.99 -0.29
N GLU A 151 28.19 23.02 1.02
CA GLU A 151 29.49 23.25 1.66
C GLU A 151 30.46 22.08 1.37
N ASP A 152 29.96 20.86 1.44
CA ASP A 152 30.72 19.65 1.12
C ASP A 152 31.01 19.57 -0.39
N ILE A 153 30.07 19.93 -1.27
CA ILE A 153 30.28 19.94 -2.73
C ILE A 153 31.50 20.81 -3.10
N GLN A 154 31.57 22.02 -2.55
CA GLN A 154 32.65 22.95 -2.87
C GLN A 154 34.01 22.45 -2.38
N SER A 155 34.09 22.07 -1.10
CA SER A 155 35.35 21.58 -0.50
C SER A 155 35.87 20.30 -1.16
N LEU A 156 34.96 19.37 -1.51
CA LEU A 156 35.30 18.15 -2.23
C LEU A 156 35.76 18.45 -3.65
N TRP A 157 35.10 19.38 -4.35
CA TRP A 157 35.53 19.78 -5.69
C TRP A 157 36.94 20.38 -5.66
N GLU A 158 37.22 21.31 -4.76
CA GLU A 158 38.54 21.95 -4.65
C GLU A 158 39.64 20.91 -4.40
N SER A 159 39.38 19.97 -3.49
CA SER A 159 40.30 18.89 -3.11
C SER A 159 40.44 17.77 -4.16
N MET A 160 39.54 17.70 -5.15
CA MET A 160 39.51 16.61 -6.12
C MET A 160 40.64 16.73 -7.17
N PRO A 161 41.40 15.64 -7.44
CA PRO A 161 42.41 15.61 -8.48
C PRO A 161 41.84 15.94 -9.86
N LYS A 162 42.64 16.60 -10.72
CA LYS A 162 42.21 17.01 -12.07
C LYS A 162 41.70 15.85 -12.93
N LYS A 163 42.33 14.68 -12.82
CA LYS A 163 41.90 13.45 -13.52
C LYS A 163 40.47 13.07 -13.18
N ASP A 164 40.09 13.20 -11.91
CA ASP A 164 38.76 12.83 -11.43
C ASP A 164 37.72 13.91 -11.74
N LYS A 165 38.12 15.19 -11.74
CA LYS A 165 37.25 16.31 -12.17
C LYS A 165 36.73 16.14 -13.59
N ASN A 166 37.54 15.56 -14.48
CA ASN A 166 37.14 15.28 -15.86
C ASN A 166 35.99 14.25 -15.97
N LEU A 167 35.69 13.50 -14.91
CA LEU A 167 34.52 12.61 -14.87
C LEU A 167 33.20 13.37 -14.77
N PHE A 168 33.24 14.62 -14.30
CA PHE A 168 32.07 15.43 -13.95
C PHE A 168 31.91 16.70 -14.78
N TYR A 169 32.94 17.07 -15.54
CA TYR A 169 33.01 18.33 -16.24
C TYR A 169 33.56 18.14 -17.65
N ASN A 170 32.89 18.75 -18.62
CA ASN A 170 33.36 18.86 -19.99
C ASN A 170 33.36 20.35 -20.39
N GLU A 171 34.50 20.83 -20.87
CA GLU A 171 34.67 22.26 -21.13
C GLU A 171 33.78 22.75 -22.29
N GLU A 172 33.55 21.90 -23.29
CA GLU A 172 32.79 22.19 -24.50
C GLU A 172 31.28 22.09 -24.27
N ASP A 173 30.82 21.00 -23.66
CA ASP A 173 29.39 20.68 -23.60
C ASP A 173 29.02 19.82 -22.38
N ALA A 174 28.14 20.36 -21.53
CA ALA A 174 27.59 19.67 -20.37
C ALA A 174 26.83 18.38 -20.71
N ASN A 175 26.26 18.28 -21.92
CA ASN A 175 25.54 17.08 -22.36
C ASN A 175 26.47 15.87 -22.61
N LYS A 176 27.78 16.11 -22.82
CA LYS A 176 28.77 15.05 -22.99
C LYS A 176 29.19 14.42 -21.66
N VAL A 177 28.76 14.97 -20.52
CA VAL A 177 29.09 14.44 -19.19
C VAL A 177 28.20 13.24 -18.89
N GLY A 178 28.79 12.03 -18.87
CA GLY A 178 28.10 10.77 -18.56
C GLY A 178 27.72 10.58 -17.08
N GLN A 179 27.32 11.65 -16.39
CA GLN A 179 26.88 11.62 -14.99
C GLN A 179 25.41 11.98 -14.88
N GLN A 180 24.81 11.70 -13.73
CA GLN A 180 23.45 12.16 -13.46
C GLN A 180 23.35 13.68 -13.48
N THR A 181 22.23 14.16 -14.01
CA THR A 181 21.96 15.59 -14.22
C THR A 181 22.17 16.42 -12.97
N LEU A 182 21.78 15.97 -11.76
CA LEU A 182 22.03 16.74 -10.54
C LEU A 182 23.53 16.97 -10.28
N ILE A 183 24.38 15.99 -10.56
CA ILE A 183 25.83 16.12 -10.43
C ILE A 183 26.37 17.11 -11.46
N VAL A 184 25.88 17.01 -12.70
CA VAL A 184 26.24 17.95 -13.78
C VAL A 184 25.84 19.36 -13.38
N LEU A 185 24.58 19.60 -13.02
CA LEU A 185 24.06 20.90 -12.59
C LEU A 185 24.93 21.51 -11.49
N TRP A 186 25.19 20.76 -10.42
CA TRP A 186 26.03 21.25 -9.32
C TRP A 186 27.45 21.59 -9.76
N THR A 187 28.06 20.79 -10.62
CA THR A 187 29.43 21.01 -11.10
C THR A 187 29.56 22.32 -11.88
N TYR A 188 28.59 22.66 -12.72
CA TYR A 188 28.62 23.93 -13.46
C TYR A 188 28.19 25.12 -12.58
N ILE A 189 27.29 24.92 -11.61
CA ILE A 189 26.91 25.94 -10.63
C ILE A 189 28.12 26.37 -9.79
N ILE A 190 28.87 25.44 -9.21
CA ILE A 190 30.04 25.78 -8.37
C ILE A 190 31.18 26.41 -9.17
N LYS A 191 31.25 26.14 -10.48
CA LYS A 191 32.20 26.78 -11.40
C LYS A 191 31.76 28.18 -11.86
N GLY A 192 30.51 28.59 -11.59
CA GLY A 192 29.94 29.83 -12.12
C GLY A 192 29.70 29.79 -13.64
N GLU A 193 29.64 28.60 -14.24
CA GLU A 193 29.50 28.39 -15.69
C GLU A 193 28.08 27.98 -16.09
N GLU A 194 27.08 28.49 -15.38
CA GLU A 194 25.66 28.14 -15.52
C GLU A 194 25.15 28.29 -16.97
N ARG A 195 25.68 29.25 -17.73
CA ARG A 195 25.32 29.46 -19.15
C ARG A 195 25.58 28.24 -20.03
N LYS A 196 26.55 27.39 -19.68
CA LYS A 196 26.83 26.15 -20.44
C LYS A 196 25.74 25.09 -20.26
N LEU A 197 24.87 25.24 -19.27
CA LEU A 197 23.71 24.36 -19.06
C LEU A 197 22.52 24.74 -19.96
N ASN A 198 22.57 25.86 -20.67
CA ASN A 198 21.44 26.33 -21.49
C ASN A 198 21.01 25.30 -22.55
N ASN A 199 21.95 24.59 -23.17
CA ASN A 199 21.62 23.57 -24.16
C ASN A 199 20.88 22.38 -23.52
N LEU A 200 21.33 21.95 -22.34
CA LEU A 200 20.69 20.89 -21.56
C LEU A 200 19.26 21.28 -21.13
N ILE A 201 19.06 22.55 -20.74
CA ILE A 201 17.75 23.07 -20.34
C ILE A 201 16.82 23.18 -21.56
N LYS A 202 17.31 23.71 -22.68
CA LYS A 202 16.51 23.87 -23.92
C LYS A 202 16.10 22.54 -24.53
N ALA A 203 16.90 21.49 -24.38
CA ALA A 203 16.56 20.14 -24.85
C ALA A 203 15.26 19.59 -24.21
N ASP A 204 14.85 20.10 -23.06
CA ASP A 204 13.59 19.72 -22.39
C ASP A 204 12.35 20.42 -22.99
N GLY A 205 12.54 21.28 -24.01
CA GLY A 205 11.47 21.89 -24.80
C GLY A 205 10.64 22.95 -24.06
N ASN A 206 11.12 23.43 -22.90
CA ASN A 206 10.48 24.48 -22.11
C ASN A 206 11.45 25.65 -21.90
N ASP A 207 10.95 26.89 -21.90
CA ASP A 207 11.72 28.09 -21.50
C ASP A 207 11.86 28.15 -19.97
N PHE A 208 12.51 27.14 -19.39
CA PHE A 208 12.78 27.09 -17.96
C PHE A 208 14.04 27.85 -17.61
N THR A 209 14.03 28.49 -16.45
CA THR A 209 15.26 28.91 -15.78
C THR A 209 16.01 27.69 -15.25
N LEU A 210 17.29 27.86 -14.91
CA LEU A 210 18.11 26.82 -14.30
C LEU A 210 17.44 26.21 -13.05
N ASN A 211 16.89 27.05 -12.17
CA ASN A 211 16.23 26.56 -10.95
C ASN A 211 14.93 25.81 -11.27
N GLN A 212 14.14 26.26 -12.26
CA GLN A 212 12.93 25.55 -12.69
C GLN A 212 13.27 24.17 -13.27
N TYR A 213 14.30 24.10 -14.13
CA TYR A 213 14.78 22.84 -14.69
C TYR A 213 15.28 21.89 -13.59
N ALA A 214 16.13 22.38 -12.68
CA ALA A 214 16.66 21.59 -11.57
C ALA A 214 15.55 21.10 -10.63
N PHE A 215 14.57 21.95 -10.31
CA PHE A 215 13.39 21.59 -9.52
C PHE A 215 12.55 20.49 -10.19
N LYS A 216 12.19 20.68 -11.47
CA LYS A 216 11.44 19.69 -12.25
C LYS A 216 12.20 18.37 -12.30
N PHE A 217 13.49 18.41 -12.61
CA PHE A 217 14.32 17.21 -12.71
C PHE A 217 14.40 16.48 -11.36
N ALA A 218 14.68 17.18 -10.27
CA ALA A 218 14.74 16.59 -8.93
C ALA A 218 13.42 15.91 -8.56
N ALA A 219 12.29 16.60 -8.78
CA ALA A 219 10.96 16.07 -8.51
C ALA A 219 10.65 14.83 -9.36
N PHE A 220 10.95 14.90 -10.66
CA PHE A 220 10.75 13.81 -11.60
C PHE A 220 11.63 12.60 -11.34
N ASN A 221 12.69 12.72 -10.54
CA ASN A 221 13.51 11.59 -10.11
C ASN A 221 13.19 11.10 -8.69
N GLY A 222 12.17 11.67 -8.03
CA GLY A 222 11.80 11.29 -6.67
C GLY A 222 12.78 11.79 -5.60
N ASN A 223 13.63 12.78 -5.90
CA ASN A 223 14.60 13.31 -4.94
C ASN A 223 13.99 14.45 -4.11
N ILE A 224 13.31 14.11 -3.02
CA ILE A 224 12.65 15.11 -2.15
C ILE A 224 13.59 16.19 -1.60
N ILE A 225 14.85 15.86 -1.33
CA ILE A 225 15.82 16.80 -0.76
C ILE A 225 16.19 17.85 -1.80
N ALA A 226 16.56 17.43 -3.01
CA ALA A 226 16.84 18.34 -4.11
C ALA A 226 15.59 19.11 -4.56
N THR A 227 14.42 18.48 -4.58
CA THR A 227 13.14 19.16 -4.88
C THR A 227 12.89 20.32 -3.93
N LYS A 228 13.01 20.11 -2.62
CA LYS A 228 12.84 21.17 -1.62
C LYS A 228 13.88 22.27 -1.79
N TYR A 229 15.14 21.90 -2.00
CA TYR A 229 16.24 22.85 -2.19
C TYR A 229 16.00 23.78 -3.38
N PHE A 230 15.71 23.23 -4.57
CA PHE A 230 15.49 24.05 -5.76
C PHE A 230 14.17 24.79 -5.73
N PHE A 231 13.12 24.24 -5.11
CA PHE A 231 11.84 24.94 -4.93
C PHE A 231 11.99 26.25 -4.14
N GLN A 232 12.79 26.23 -3.07
CA GLN A 232 13.06 27.43 -2.26
C GLN A 232 13.74 28.54 -3.06
N ARG A 233 14.48 28.19 -4.12
CA ARG A 233 15.19 29.13 -5.00
C ARG A 233 14.33 29.66 -6.14
N LEU A 234 13.12 29.13 -6.33
CA LEU A 234 12.18 29.63 -7.33
C LEU A 234 11.55 30.94 -6.84
N THR A 235 11.40 31.89 -7.76
CA THR A 235 10.57 33.09 -7.56
C THR A 235 9.10 32.73 -7.48
N PHE A 236 8.26 33.65 -7.01
CA PHE A 236 6.81 33.45 -6.95
C PHE A 236 6.22 33.12 -8.33
N GLU A 237 6.61 33.89 -9.36
CA GLU A 237 6.13 33.69 -10.74
C GLU A 237 6.59 32.34 -11.32
N GLU A 238 7.82 31.93 -11.03
CA GLU A 238 8.33 30.63 -11.48
C GLU A 238 7.54 29.47 -10.86
N ARG A 239 7.18 29.57 -9.57
CA ARG A 239 6.38 28.57 -8.86
C ARG A 239 4.98 28.45 -9.46
N GLU A 240 4.29 29.58 -9.64
CA GLU A 240 2.95 29.62 -10.24
C GLU A 240 2.94 28.97 -11.64
N LYS A 241 3.98 29.20 -12.45
CA LYS A 241 4.09 28.65 -13.81
C LYS A 241 4.33 27.14 -13.86
N CYS A 242 5.12 26.57 -12.93
CA CYS A 242 5.61 25.19 -13.09
C CYS A 242 5.01 24.18 -12.09
N LEU A 243 4.53 24.62 -10.92
CA LEU A 243 4.25 23.72 -9.79
C LEU A 243 3.19 22.65 -10.11
N VAL A 244 2.06 23.04 -10.73
CA VAL A 244 1.00 22.09 -11.13
C VAL A 244 1.52 21.07 -12.14
N LYS A 245 2.24 21.53 -13.18
CA LYS A 245 2.80 20.66 -14.23
C LYS A 245 3.81 19.67 -13.66
N VAL A 246 4.66 20.12 -12.74
CA VAL A 246 5.64 19.25 -12.06
C VAL A 246 4.94 18.21 -11.20
N ALA A 247 3.93 18.60 -10.42
CA ALA A 247 3.16 17.65 -9.62
C ALA A 247 2.47 16.58 -10.49
N GLN A 248 1.83 16.98 -11.59
CA GLN A 248 1.23 16.05 -12.55
C GLN A 248 2.26 15.09 -13.16
N ASN A 249 3.44 15.60 -13.55
CA ASN A 249 4.52 14.77 -14.09
C ASN A 249 5.03 13.74 -13.07
N VAL A 250 5.10 14.10 -11.79
CA VAL A 250 5.48 13.17 -10.72
C VAL A 250 4.45 12.05 -10.58
N VAL A 251 3.15 12.37 -10.61
CA VAL A 251 2.09 11.36 -10.55
C VAL A 251 2.11 10.46 -11.79
N TYR A 252 2.27 11.06 -12.97
CA TYR A 252 2.37 10.33 -14.24
C TYR A 252 3.56 9.38 -14.22
N LYS A 253 4.76 9.84 -13.85
CA LYS A 253 5.95 8.98 -13.81
C LYS A 253 5.80 7.86 -12.79
N ARG A 254 5.25 8.15 -11.61
CA ARG A 254 4.96 7.15 -10.57
C ARG A 254 4.16 5.96 -11.11
N ARG A 255 3.25 6.17 -12.06
CA ARG A 255 2.45 5.12 -12.72
C ARG A 255 3.32 4.06 -13.42
N PHE A 256 4.46 4.45 -14.00
CA PHE A 256 5.27 3.57 -14.86
C PHE A 256 6.43 2.89 -14.12
N VAL A 257 6.73 3.32 -12.90
CA VAL A 257 7.85 2.78 -12.11
C VAL A 257 7.71 1.27 -11.85
N SER A 258 6.49 0.70 -11.82
CA SER A 258 6.31 -0.76 -11.66
C SER A 258 6.61 -1.60 -12.90
N VAL A 259 6.77 -0.99 -14.08
CA VAL A 259 7.00 -1.67 -15.37
C VAL A 259 8.44 -1.48 -15.86
N MET A 260 9.13 -0.44 -15.38
CA MET A 260 10.37 0.10 -15.92
C MET A 260 11.61 -0.08 -15.01
N ASP A 261 11.57 -1.01 -14.05
CA ASP A 261 12.69 -1.25 -13.10
C ASP A 261 13.99 -1.79 -13.76
N TYR A 262 14.01 -1.91 -15.10
CA TYR A 262 15.19 -2.33 -15.87
C TYR A 262 16.10 -1.16 -16.31
N CYS A 263 15.69 0.11 -16.14
CA CYS A 263 16.45 1.26 -16.62
C CYS A 263 16.90 2.23 -15.49
N GLN A 264 18.23 2.21 -15.26
CA GLN A 264 19.13 3.21 -14.66
C GLN A 264 18.60 4.27 -13.66
N ILE A 265 19.05 4.14 -12.41
CA ILE A 265 19.39 5.21 -11.44
C ILE A 265 18.30 6.24 -11.10
N GLU A 266 17.07 5.80 -10.85
CA GLU A 266 16.02 6.64 -10.26
C GLU A 266 15.83 6.33 -8.76
N PHE A 267 15.33 7.29 -7.96
CA PHE A 267 14.97 6.96 -6.58
C PHE A 267 13.86 5.91 -6.57
N HIS A 268 13.93 5.00 -5.60
CA HIS A 268 12.90 3.98 -5.39
C HIS A 268 11.50 4.61 -5.35
N LYS A 269 10.45 3.85 -5.71
CA LYS A 269 9.01 4.19 -5.63
C LYS A 269 8.69 5.26 -4.57
N ARG A 270 9.16 5.07 -3.33
CA ARG A 270 8.93 5.95 -2.18
C ARG A 270 9.34 7.42 -2.42
N GLY A 271 10.46 7.68 -3.08
CA GLY A 271 10.95 9.04 -3.32
C GLY A 271 9.94 9.90 -4.08
N PHE A 272 9.22 9.30 -5.04
CA PHE A 272 8.13 9.96 -5.75
C PHE A 272 6.95 10.29 -4.85
N THR A 273 6.61 9.43 -3.89
CA THR A 273 5.53 9.71 -2.92
C THR A 273 5.93 10.86 -1.99
N ASP A 274 7.15 10.85 -1.46
CA ASP A 274 7.65 11.95 -0.61
C ASP A 274 7.63 13.29 -1.37
N VAL A 275 8.07 13.29 -2.64
CA VAL A 275 7.96 14.44 -3.55
C VAL A 275 6.52 14.86 -3.77
N LEU A 276 5.64 13.92 -4.14
CA LEU A 276 4.24 14.22 -4.44
C LEU A 276 3.54 14.84 -3.24
N VAL A 277 3.67 14.25 -2.05
CA VAL A 277 3.10 14.77 -0.81
C VAL A 277 3.58 16.20 -0.57
N TYR A 278 4.89 16.44 -0.68
CA TYR A 278 5.42 17.78 -0.55
C TYR A 278 4.80 18.75 -1.56
N LEU A 279 4.77 18.41 -2.85
CA LEU A 279 4.19 19.27 -3.89
C LEU A 279 2.71 19.55 -3.63
N LEU A 280 1.93 18.55 -3.22
CA LEU A 280 0.52 18.72 -2.86
C LEU A 280 0.35 19.72 -1.71
N THR A 281 1.24 19.74 -0.71
CA THR A 281 1.19 20.76 0.36
C THR A 281 1.48 22.18 -0.14
N GLN A 282 2.23 22.32 -1.23
CA GLN A 282 2.56 23.64 -1.80
C GLN A 282 1.45 24.19 -2.70
N LEU A 283 0.58 23.33 -3.24
CA LEU A 283 -0.53 23.73 -4.10
C LEU A 283 -1.65 24.40 -3.29
N ASN A 284 -2.38 25.32 -3.93
CA ASN A 284 -3.64 25.81 -3.39
C ASN A 284 -4.79 24.80 -3.65
N ARG A 285 -5.97 25.08 -3.10
CA ARG A 285 -7.13 24.19 -3.17
C ARG A 285 -7.56 23.87 -4.60
N GLU A 286 -7.70 24.88 -5.44
CA GLU A 286 -8.14 24.71 -6.84
C GLU A 286 -7.13 23.91 -7.65
N GLN A 287 -5.84 24.15 -7.42
CA GLN A 287 -4.77 23.39 -8.04
C GLN A 287 -4.74 21.93 -7.57
N GLN A 288 -4.92 21.66 -6.26
CA GLN A 288 -5.03 20.29 -5.74
C GLN A 288 -6.20 19.56 -6.40
N ARG A 289 -7.38 20.18 -6.42
CA ARG A 289 -8.59 19.64 -7.05
C ARG A 289 -8.35 19.26 -8.51
N LYS A 290 -7.73 20.15 -9.29
CA LYS A 290 -7.39 19.88 -10.70
C LYS A 290 -6.51 18.64 -10.86
N ILE A 291 -5.59 18.39 -9.92
CA ILE A 291 -4.76 17.18 -9.96
C ILE A 291 -5.58 15.95 -9.55
N PHE A 292 -6.45 16.06 -8.55
CA PHE A 292 -7.30 14.95 -8.10
C PHE A 292 -8.26 14.48 -9.20
N GLU A 293 -8.89 15.41 -9.91
CA GLU A 293 -9.79 15.13 -11.04
C GLU A 293 -9.14 14.26 -12.12
N ASN A 294 -7.83 14.40 -12.33
CA ASN A 294 -7.11 13.66 -13.37
C ASN A 294 -6.35 12.43 -12.85
N TYR A 295 -6.08 12.35 -11.54
CA TYR A 295 -5.13 11.39 -11.00
C TYR A 295 -5.50 10.79 -9.63
N ALA A 296 -6.75 10.88 -9.17
CA ALA A 296 -7.19 10.41 -7.85
C ALA A 296 -6.69 9.01 -7.49
N TYR A 297 -6.89 8.04 -8.38
CA TYR A 297 -6.37 6.67 -8.23
C TYR A 297 -4.87 6.65 -7.93
N HIS A 298 -4.08 7.28 -8.80
CA HIS A 298 -2.63 7.25 -8.71
C HIS A 298 -2.14 7.91 -7.42
N ILE A 299 -2.78 8.99 -6.99
CA ILE A 299 -2.46 9.69 -5.75
C ILE A 299 -2.76 8.81 -4.54
N LEU A 300 -3.97 8.26 -4.41
CA LEU A 300 -4.30 7.33 -3.31
C LEU A 300 -3.37 6.13 -3.26
N SER A 301 -2.98 5.64 -4.43
CA SER A 301 -2.04 4.54 -4.55
C SER A 301 -0.66 4.86 -3.95
N CYS A 302 -0.27 6.14 -3.88
CA CYS A 302 0.97 6.58 -3.24
C CYS A 302 0.89 6.51 -1.72
N PHE A 303 -0.29 6.73 -1.15
CA PHE A 303 -0.52 6.55 0.28
C PHE A 303 -0.50 5.09 0.72
N CYS A 304 -0.40 4.12 -0.21
CA CYS A 304 -0.07 2.74 0.15
C CYS A 304 1.44 2.53 0.42
N ASP A 305 2.30 3.52 0.18
CA ASP A 305 3.74 3.37 0.41
C ASP A 305 4.12 3.75 1.84
N TRP A 306 5.06 3.01 2.44
CA TRP A 306 5.63 3.38 3.74
C TRP A 306 6.34 4.74 3.69
N PRO A 307 6.10 5.66 4.66
CA PRO A 307 5.28 5.55 5.88
C PRO A 307 3.89 6.21 5.80
N TRP A 308 3.34 6.42 4.60
CA TRP A 308 2.19 7.29 4.36
C TRP A 308 0.81 6.64 4.52
N GLN A 309 0.76 5.35 4.89
CA GLN A 309 -0.47 4.57 5.01
C GLN A 309 -1.49 5.16 5.98
N ASP A 310 -1.03 5.82 7.04
CA ASP A 310 -1.92 6.43 8.03
C ASP A 310 -2.76 7.58 7.44
N LEU A 311 -2.30 8.20 6.35
CA LEU A 311 -3.03 9.25 5.65
C LEU A 311 -3.95 8.71 4.55
N PHE A 312 -3.95 7.41 4.28
CA PHE A 312 -4.69 6.82 3.16
C PHE A 312 -6.20 7.10 3.29
N LEU A 313 -6.80 6.77 4.44
CA LEU A 313 -8.25 6.92 4.65
C LEU A 313 -8.68 8.38 4.65
N GLN A 314 -7.92 9.25 5.34
CA GLN A 314 -8.17 10.69 5.34
C GLN A 314 -8.13 11.26 3.91
N THR A 315 -7.15 10.83 3.11
CA THR A 315 -7.02 11.29 1.72
C THR A 315 -8.16 10.76 0.85
N ALA A 316 -8.58 9.50 1.06
CA ALA A 316 -9.67 8.86 0.34
C ALA A 316 -11.01 9.57 0.52
N GLU A 317 -11.30 10.06 1.72
CA GLU A 317 -12.54 10.79 2.04
C GLU A 317 -12.77 11.97 1.09
N HIS A 318 -11.70 12.67 0.71
CA HIS A 318 -11.77 13.83 -0.19
C HIS A 318 -11.72 13.46 -1.69
N MET A 319 -11.59 12.17 -2.02
CA MET A 319 -11.33 11.72 -3.41
C MET A 319 -12.45 10.89 -4.02
N TRP A 320 -13.50 10.54 -3.27
CA TRP A 320 -14.61 9.73 -3.77
C TRP A 320 -15.24 10.26 -5.06
N ASN A 321 -15.41 11.58 -5.18
CA ASN A 321 -16.02 12.21 -6.36
C ASN A 321 -15.13 12.19 -7.60
N PHE A 322 -13.85 11.87 -7.46
CA PHE A 322 -12.87 11.83 -8.55
C PHE A 322 -12.48 10.40 -8.94
N LEU A 323 -12.95 9.38 -8.21
CA LEU A 323 -12.63 7.98 -8.47
C LEU A 323 -13.67 7.35 -9.40
N SER A 324 -13.21 6.61 -10.40
CA SER A 324 -14.07 5.69 -11.13
C SER A 324 -14.26 4.38 -10.35
N LYS A 325 -15.30 3.61 -10.71
CA LYS A 325 -15.53 2.27 -10.11
C LYS A 325 -14.39 1.30 -10.39
N ASP A 326 -13.70 1.44 -11.52
CA ASP A 326 -12.52 0.63 -11.86
C ASP A 326 -11.28 1.05 -11.07
N ASP A 327 -11.12 2.36 -10.80
CA ASP A 327 -10.07 2.85 -9.90
C ASP A 327 -10.23 2.30 -8.49
N TYR A 328 -11.47 2.29 -7.99
CA TYR A 328 -11.80 1.73 -6.67
C TYR A 328 -11.46 0.23 -6.59
N ASP A 329 -11.88 -0.56 -7.57
CA ASP A 329 -11.56 -1.99 -7.69
C ASP A 329 -10.04 -2.22 -7.69
N THR A 330 -9.33 -1.42 -8.50
CA THR A 330 -7.87 -1.49 -8.59
C THR A 330 -7.19 -1.13 -7.25
N LEU A 331 -7.71 -0.15 -6.51
CA LEU A 331 -7.21 0.21 -5.18
C LEU A 331 -7.42 -0.91 -4.17
N LEU A 332 -8.60 -1.56 -4.16
CA LEU A 332 -8.87 -2.69 -3.27
C LEU A 332 -7.88 -3.83 -3.52
N ASN A 333 -7.67 -4.20 -4.78
CA ASN A 333 -6.69 -5.24 -5.13
C ASN A 333 -5.28 -4.83 -4.71
N ARG A 334 -4.91 -3.56 -4.90
CA ARG A 334 -3.60 -3.04 -4.45
C ARG A 334 -3.42 -3.08 -2.93
N LEU A 335 -4.46 -2.82 -2.14
CA LEU A 335 -4.39 -2.95 -0.68
C LEU A 335 -4.16 -4.41 -0.28
N ILE A 336 -4.82 -5.35 -0.95
CA ILE A 336 -4.65 -6.78 -0.73
C ILE A 336 -3.22 -7.23 -1.09
N GLU A 337 -2.72 -6.85 -2.27
CA GLU A 337 -1.36 -7.21 -2.72
C GLU A 337 -0.26 -6.66 -1.81
N ASN A 338 -0.47 -5.49 -1.18
CA ASN A 338 0.52 -4.88 -0.31
C ASN A 338 0.62 -5.54 1.07
N ARG A 339 -0.35 -6.37 1.45
CA ARG A 339 -0.33 -7.16 2.69
C ARG A 339 0.95 -7.98 2.82
N ASP A 340 1.27 -8.75 1.77
CA ASP A 340 2.47 -9.60 1.75
C ASP A 340 3.77 -8.83 1.60
N LYS A 341 3.74 -7.71 0.87
CA LYS A 341 4.95 -6.98 0.49
C LYS A 341 5.49 -6.11 1.61
N SER A 342 4.59 -5.48 2.36
CA SER A 342 4.95 -4.44 3.32
C SER A 342 4.62 -4.81 4.77
N GLY A 343 3.76 -5.81 5.00
CA GLY A 343 3.42 -6.28 6.34
C GLY A 343 2.70 -5.27 7.25
N TYR A 344 2.39 -4.06 6.76
CA TYR A 344 1.65 -3.05 7.53
C TYR A 344 0.16 -3.41 7.63
N LYS A 345 -0.62 -2.63 8.40
CA LYS A 345 -2.05 -2.79 8.70
C LYS A 345 -3.01 -2.66 7.49
N PHE A 346 -2.64 -3.19 6.32
CA PHE A 346 -3.43 -3.14 5.10
C PHE A 346 -4.78 -3.83 5.21
N GLN A 347 -4.88 -4.87 6.04
CA GLN A 347 -6.13 -5.54 6.34
C GLN A 347 -7.15 -4.60 7.01
N GLU A 348 -6.69 -3.79 7.97
CA GLU A 348 -7.51 -2.79 8.65
C GLU A 348 -7.85 -1.62 7.72
N ILE A 349 -6.87 -1.12 6.96
CA ILE A 349 -7.08 -0.06 5.97
C ILE A 349 -8.10 -0.49 4.93
N PHE A 350 -8.02 -1.74 4.45
CA PHE A 350 -8.99 -2.31 3.51
C PHE A 350 -10.40 -2.29 4.11
N GLY A 351 -10.57 -2.83 5.33
CA GLY A 351 -11.88 -2.91 5.97
C GLY A 351 -12.51 -1.53 6.18
N ASN A 352 -11.72 -0.57 6.66
CA ASN A 352 -12.18 0.80 6.85
C ASN A 352 -12.49 1.51 5.52
N TYR A 353 -11.66 1.31 4.50
CA TYR A 353 -11.88 1.88 3.17
C TYR A 353 -13.16 1.31 2.53
N TRP A 354 -13.40 0.00 2.67
CA TRP A 354 -14.65 -0.61 2.26
C TRP A 354 -15.83 0.00 3.02
N LEU A 355 -15.77 0.08 4.36
CA LEU A 355 -16.85 0.62 5.17
C LEU A 355 -17.23 2.06 4.79
N GLN A 356 -16.24 2.91 4.53
CA GLN A 356 -16.44 4.31 4.15
C GLN A 356 -16.82 4.49 2.67
N SER A 357 -16.71 3.46 1.84
CA SER A 357 -16.98 3.59 0.41
C SER A 357 -18.47 3.83 0.11
N PRO A 358 -18.80 4.64 -0.91
CA PRO A 358 -20.19 4.86 -1.29
C PRO A 358 -20.85 3.57 -1.80
N ALA A 359 -22.15 3.41 -1.55
CA ALA A 359 -22.90 2.19 -1.90
C ALA A 359 -22.77 1.80 -3.38
N SER A 360 -22.73 2.79 -4.28
CA SER A 360 -22.59 2.58 -5.72
C SER A 360 -21.26 1.90 -6.12
N PHE A 361 -20.20 2.09 -5.33
CA PHE A 361 -18.92 1.42 -5.51
C PHE A 361 -18.98 -0.03 -5.00
N LYS A 362 -19.52 -0.24 -3.79
CA LYS A 362 -19.71 -1.58 -3.20
C LYS A 362 -20.51 -2.49 -4.11
N GLU A 363 -21.66 -2.02 -4.58
CA GLU A 363 -22.51 -2.76 -5.51
C GLU A 363 -21.77 -3.17 -6.79
N CYS A 364 -20.91 -2.29 -7.31
CA CYS A 364 -20.13 -2.61 -8.50
C CYS A 364 -19.15 -3.75 -8.24
N ILE A 365 -18.44 -3.71 -7.12
CA ILE A 365 -17.50 -4.77 -6.73
C ILE A 365 -18.24 -6.09 -6.50
N ILE A 366 -19.36 -6.07 -5.77
CA ILE A 366 -20.18 -7.26 -5.50
C ILE A 366 -20.63 -7.91 -6.82
N LYS A 367 -21.18 -7.12 -7.74
CA LYS A 367 -21.63 -7.60 -9.06
C LYS A 367 -20.48 -8.15 -9.94
N LYS A 368 -19.25 -7.68 -9.74
CA LYS A 368 -18.07 -8.19 -10.46
C LYS A 368 -17.58 -9.55 -9.92
N GLN A 369 -17.86 -9.90 -8.66
CA GLN A 369 -17.27 -11.09 -8.00
C GLN A 369 -17.64 -12.42 -8.65
N TRP A 370 -18.84 -12.54 -9.24
CA TRP A 370 -19.26 -13.78 -9.89
C TRP A 370 -18.92 -13.83 -11.39
N ASN A 371 -18.37 -12.76 -11.96
CA ASN A 371 -17.98 -12.67 -13.37
C ASN A 371 -16.47 -12.73 -13.59
N SER A 372 -15.68 -12.39 -12.56
CA SER A 372 -14.22 -12.36 -12.63
C SER A 372 -13.58 -12.81 -11.32
N ALA A 373 -12.34 -13.31 -11.37
CA ALA A 373 -11.53 -13.53 -10.17
C ALA A 373 -11.19 -12.17 -9.54
N GLY A 374 -12.11 -11.65 -8.73
CA GLY A 374 -12.02 -10.32 -8.15
C GLY A 374 -11.43 -10.31 -6.74
N VAL A 375 -11.64 -9.18 -6.08
CA VAL A 375 -11.28 -8.87 -4.68
C VAL A 375 -11.51 -10.06 -3.73
N LEU A 376 -12.66 -10.74 -3.81
CA LEU A 376 -13.00 -11.82 -2.89
C LEU A 376 -12.10 -13.04 -3.07
N SER A 377 -11.77 -13.41 -4.31
CA SER A 377 -10.83 -14.51 -4.60
C SER A 377 -9.46 -14.23 -3.98
N ALA A 378 -8.98 -12.99 -4.09
CA ALA A 378 -7.73 -12.56 -3.47
C ALA A 378 -7.83 -12.61 -1.93
N LEU A 379 -8.92 -12.15 -1.32
CA LEU A 379 -9.11 -12.23 0.13
C LEU A 379 -9.13 -13.67 0.65
N PHE A 380 -9.75 -14.60 -0.08
CA PHE A 380 -9.73 -16.03 0.27
C PHE A 380 -8.34 -16.64 0.18
N LYS A 381 -7.56 -16.29 -0.85
CA LYS A 381 -6.15 -16.70 -0.96
C LYS A 381 -5.34 -16.30 0.28
N PHE A 382 -5.70 -15.16 0.87
CA PHE A 382 -5.05 -14.59 2.05
C PHE A 382 -5.72 -14.92 3.38
N GLU A 383 -6.79 -15.73 3.35
CA GLU A 383 -7.57 -16.11 4.53
C GLU A 383 -8.02 -14.90 5.37
N ASP A 384 -8.33 -13.78 4.72
CA ASP A 384 -8.79 -12.55 5.38
C ASP A 384 -10.28 -12.65 5.76
N VAL A 385 -10.57 -13.48 6.75
CA VAL A 385 -11.93 -13.80 7.19
C VAL A 385 -12.74 -12.55 7.55
N GLY A 386 -12.10 -11.55 8.17
CA GLY A 386 -12.75 -10.30 8.56
C GLY A 386 -13.30 -9.55 7.35
N ASN A 387 -12.46 -9.32 6.34
CA ASN A 387 -12.86 -8.59 5.13
C ASN A 387 -13.73 -9.43 4.19
N ILE A 388 -13.57 -10.76 4.17
CA ILE A 388 -14.48 -11.67 3.45
C ILE A 388 -15.91 -11.51 4.00
N LYS A 389 -16.09 -11.61 5.32
CA LYS A 389 -17.40 -11.44 5.96
C LYS A 389 -17.95 -10.05 5.72
N LEU A 390 -17.12 -9.02 5.79
CA LEU A 390 -17.52 -7.64 5.56
C LEU A 390 -18.15 -7.45 4.17
N ILE A 391 -17.48 -7.92 3.11
CA ILE A 391 -18.00 -7.82 1.74
C ILE A 391 -19.27 -8.64 1.57
N LEU A 392 -19.27 -9.89 2.05
CA LEU A 392 -20.43 -10.77 1.89
C LEU A 392 -21.64 -10.24 2.66
N ARG A 393 -21.48 -9.59 3.80
CA ARG A 393 -22.61 -8.97 4.54
C ARG A 393 -23.25 -7.81 3.80
N ASP A 394 -22.48 -7.04 3.04
CA ASP A 394 -22.98 -5.94 2.21
C ASP A 394 -23.64 -6.45 0.91
N ALA A 395 -23.47 -7.73 0.54
CA ALA A 395 -24.10 -8.33 -0.62
C ALA A 395 -25.57 -8.72 -0.35
N SER A 396 -26.44 -8.47 -1.33
CA SER A 396 -27.85 -8.88 -1.23
C SER A 396 -28.00 -10.41 -1.25
N ALA A 397 -29.16 -10.92 -0.83
CA ALA A 397 -29.46 -12.35 -0.90
C ALA A 397 -29.37 -12.89 -2.34
N PHE A 398 -29.81 -12.10 -3.32
CA PHE A 398 -29.69 -12.41 -4.75
C PHE A 398 -28.22 -12.49 -5.18
N ASP A 399 -27.41 -11.52 -4.74
CA ASP A 399 -25.99 -11.45 -5.10
C ASP A 399 -25.21 -12.65 -4.55
N LYS A 400 -25.54 -13.08 -3.32
CA LYS A 400 -24.95 -14.24 -2.66
C LYS A 400 -25.31 -15.55 -3.35
N ASP A 401 -26.59 -15.76 -3.66
CA ASP A 401 -27.05 -16.95 -4.39
C ASP A 401 -26.37 -17.03 -5.76
N ARG A 402 -26.29 -15.91 -6.47
CA ARG A 402 -25.63 -15.84 -7.77
C ARG A 402 -24.13 -16.10 -7.65
N LEU A 403 -23.46 -15.59 -6.62
CA LEU A 403 -22.04 -15.79 -6.40
C LEU A 403 -21.71 -17.26 -6.17
N ILE A 404 -22.38 -17.92 -5.23
CA ILE A 404 -22.05 -19.31 -4.87
C ILE A 404 -22.34 -20.27 -6.03
N ARG A 405 -23.35 -20.00 -6.84
CA ARG A 405 -23.75 -20.83 -8.00
C ARG A 405 -23.01 -20.51 -9.29
N SER A 406 -22.28 -19.39 -9.34
CA SER A 406 -21.49 -19.03 -10.52
C SER A 406 -20.35 -20.01 -10.76
N ASN A 407 -19.87 -20.12 -12.01
CA ASN A 407 -18.68 -20.92 -12.34
C ASN A 407 -17.46 -20.56 -11.46
N ILE A 408 -17.32 -19.28 -11.09
CA ILE A 408 -16.28 -18.82 -10.16
C ILE A 408 -16.52 -19.35 -8.75
N GLY A 409 -17.74 -19.25 -8.23
CA GLY A 409 -18.12 -19.83 -6.94
C GLY A 409 -17.82 -21.33 -6.89
N VAL A 410 -18.24 -22.06 -7.93
CA VAL A 410 -17.99 -23.50 -8.08
C VAL A 410 -16.50 -23.84 -8.07
N ARG A 411 -15.70 -23.09 -8.83
CA ARG A 411 -14.23 -23.23 -8.83
C ARG A 411 -13.62 -22.92 -7.46
N MET A 412 -14.13 -21.93 -6.74
CA MET A 412 -13.63 -21.55 -5.41
C MET A 412 -13.83 -22.68 -4.40
N TYR A 413 -15.06 -23.18 -4.23
CA TYR A 413 -15.25 -24.27 -3.28
C TYR A 413 -14.62 -25.59 -3.75
N HIS A 414 -14.54 -25.85 -5.06
CA HIS A 414 -13.74 -26.97 -5.56
C HIS A 414 -12.26 -26.85 -5.13
N LYS A 415 -11.66 -25.66 -5.29
CA LYS A 415 -10.29 -25.39 -4.84
C LYS A 415 -10.14 -25.62 -3.33
N PHE A 416 -11.07 -25.13 -2.51
CA PHE A 416 -11.02 -25.34 -1.06
C PHE A 416 -11.09 -26.82 -0.68
N ILE A 417 -11.86 -27.63 -1.42
CA ILE A 417 -11.96 -29.09 -1.21
C ILE A 417 -10.62 -29.75 -1.55
N ILE A 418 -10.02 -29.42 -2.69
CA ILE A 418 -8.75 -29.99 -3.13
C ILE A 418 -7.61 -29.62 -2.18
N ASP A 419 -7.57 -28.37 -1.73
CA ASP A 419 -6.52 -27.83 -0.85
C ASP A 419 -6.78 -28.13 0.65
N ASP A 420 -7.81 -28.90 0.98
CA ASP A 420 -8.24 -29.22 2.36
C ASP A 420 -8.53 -27.98 3.24
N GLN A 421 -8.88 -26.85 2.61
CA GLN A 421 -9.28 -25.59 3.27
C GLN A 421 -10.76 -25.61 3.69
N TRP A 422 -11.14 -26.64 4.46
CA TRP A 422 -12.52 -26.89 4.90
C TRP A 422 -13.13 -25.73 5.70
N HIS A 423 -12.30 -24.95 6.39
CA HIS A 423 -12.75 -23.81 7.19
C HIS A 423 -13.19 -22.62 6.30
N LEU A 424 -12.47 -22.32 5.21
CA LEU A 424 -12.88 -21.30 4.23
C LEU A 424 -14.12 -21.72 3.47
N LEU A 425 -14.23 -23.01 3.14
CA LEU A 425 -15.41 -23.59 2.53
C LEU A 425 -16.65 -23.40 3.41
N ARG A 426 -16.55 -23.74 4.70
CA ARG A 426 -17.64 -23.54 5.67
C ARG A 426 -18.02 -22.08 5.77
N LEU A 427 -17.05 -21.18 5.87
CA LEU A 427 -17.27 -19.74 5.88
C LEU A 427 -18.05 -19.29 4.63
N PHE A 428 -17.60 -19.69 3.45
CA PHE A 428 -18.23 -19.28 2.19
C PHE A 428 -19.66 -19.80 2.07
N ILE A 429 -19.91 -21.05 2.44
CA ILE A 429 -21.24 -21.64 2.47
C ILE A 429 -22.14 -20.91 3.48
N GLN A 430 -21.66 -20.69 4.70
CA GLN A 430 -22.45 -20.04 5.76
C GLN A 430 -22.85 -18.60 5.42
N GLU A 431 -21.96 -17.85 4.77
CA GLU A 431 -22.23 -16.45 4.44
C GLU A 431 -23.09 -16.28 3.18
N CYS A 432 -23.11 -17.27 2.27
CA CYS A 432 -23.80 -17.20 0.98
C CYS A 432 -25.08 -18.04 0.87
N VAL A 433 -25.17 -19.18 1.56
CA VAL A 433 -26.33 -20.09 1.48
C VAL A 433 -27.38 -19.65 2.50
N LEU A 434 -28.46 -19.06 1.99
CA LEU A 434 -29.50 -18.45 2.81
C LEU A 434 -30.79 -19.29 2.89
N SER A 435 -30.91 -20.36 2.12
CA SER A 435 -32.10 -21.22 2.11
C SER A 435 -31.76 -22.69 1.91
N SER A 436 -32.67 -23.58 2.34
CA SER A 436 -32.53 -25.02 2.11
C SER A 436 -32.58 -25.39 0.63
N GLU A 437 -33.27 -24.59 -0.19
CA GLU A 437 -33.34 -24.79 -1.65
C GLU A 437 -32.00 -24.45 -2.32
N ALA A 438 -31.33 -23.37 -1.86
CA ALA A 438 -30.00 -23.01 -2.36
C ALA A 438 -28.98 -24.12 -2.12
N VAL A 439 -29.09 -24.84 -0.99
CA VAL A 439 -28.23 -26.02 -0.72
C VAL A 439 -28.36 -27.08 -1.82
N VAL A 440 -29.60 -27.40 -2.22
CA VAL A 440 -29.86 -28.43 -3.24
C VAL A 440 -29.25 -28.00 -4.57
N LYS A 441 -29.48 -26.75 -4.99
CA LYS A 441 -28.93 -26.20 -6.23
C LYS A 441 -27.40 -26.20 -6.24
N VAL A 442 -26.75 -25.86 -5.12
CA VAL A 442 -25.28 -25.91 -5.03
C VAL A 442 -24.75 -27.34 -5.19
N LYS A 443 -25.48 -28.37 -4.70
CA LYS A 443 -25.11 -29.78 -4.95
C LYS A 443 -25.19 -30.11 -6.44
N GLU A 444 -26.29 -29.74 -7.09
CA GLU A 444 -26.53 -29.98 -8.52
C GLU A 444 -25.46 -29.27 -9.39
N ASP A 445 -25.22 -27.98 -9.14
CA ASP A 445 -24.24 -27.17 -9.87
C ASP A 445 -22.82 -27.77 -9.71
N TYR A 446 -22.48 -28.32 -8.54
CA TYR A 446 -21.18 -28.99 -8.32
C TYR A 446 -21.08 -30.34 -9.04
N GLU A 447 -22.13 -31.15 -9.02
CA GLU A 447 -22.15 -32.43 -9.74
C GLU A 447 -21.99 -32.23 -11.25
N GLU A 448 -22.67 -31.22 -11.81
CA GLU A 448 -22.52 -30.83 -13.21
C GLU A 448 -21.06 -30.42 -13.50
N PHE A 449 -20.46 -29.61 -12.64
CA PHE A 449 -19.05 -29.23 -12.76
C PHE A 449 -18.12 -30.46 -12.74
N LEU A 450 -18.30 -31.39 -11.81
CA LEU A 450 -17.48 -32.59 -11.74
C LEU A 450 -17.61 -33.45 -13.00
N LYS A 451 -18.83 -33.57 -13.56
CA LYS A 451 -19.09 -34.28 -14.82
C LYS A 451 -18.40 -33.58 -15.99
N PHE A 452 -18.52 -32.25 -16.09
CA PHE A 452 -17.95 -31.46 -17.17
C PHE A 452 -16.42 -31.60 -17.26
N TYR A 453 -15.72 -31.61 -16.11
CA TYR A 453 -14.26 -31.79 -16.07
C TYR A 453 -13.81 -33.25 -15.98
N GLY A 454 -14.71 -34.23 -16.07
CA GLY A 454 -14.37 -35.66 -16.01
C GLY A 454 -13.77 -36.11 -14.65
N ILE A 455 -14.03 -35.36 -13.58
CA ILE A 455 -13.39 -35.56 -12.26
C ILE A 455 -14.01 -36.75 -11.49
N VAL A 456 -15.19 -37.21 -11.91
CA VAL A 456 -16.03 -38.21 -11.21
C VAL A 456 -15.36 -39.59 -11.03
N GLN A 457 -14.29 -39.91 -11.76
CA GLN A 457 -13.68 -41.24 -11.76
C GLN A 457 -12.51 -41.44 -10.77
N ASP A 458 -12.09 -40.39 -10.06
CA ASP A 458 -10.94 -40.46 -9.16
C ASP A 458 -11.33 -40.99 -7.76
N LYS A 459 -10.94 -42.23 -7.44
CA LYS A 459 -11.23 -42.88 -6.13
C LYS A 459 -10.80 -42.04 -4.91
N TRP A 460 -9.73 -41.24 -5.02
CA TRP A 460 -9.19 -40.42 -3.94
C TRP A 460 -10.01 -39.15 -3.66
N LYS A 461 -10.86 -38.71 -4.60
CA LYS A 461 -11.71 -37.52 -4.43
C LYS A 461 -13.06 -37.83 -3.79
N LYS A 462 -13.50 -39.09 -3.82
CA LYS A 462 -14.80 -39.52 -3.25
C LYS A 462 -14.96 -39.13 -1.77
N PRO A 463 -13.99 -39.40 -0.86
CA PRO A 463 -14.12 -38.99 0.54
C PRO A 463 -14.22 -37.48 0.74
N LYS A 464 -13.57 -36.70 -0.14
CA LYS A 464 -13.63 -35.23 -0.11
C LYS A 464 -14.99 -34.72 -0.58
N CYS A 465 -15.57 -35.30 -1.63
CA CYS A 465 -16.93 -34.98 -2.07
C CYS A 465 -17.97 -35.33 -0.99
N ASP A 466 -17.85 -36.50 -0.36
CA ASP A 466 -18.75 -36.93 0.72
C ASP A 466 -18.72 -35.94 1.88
N LYS A 467 -17.53 -35.49 2.28
CA LYS A 467 -17.35 -34.46 3.30
C LYS A 467 -17.94 -33.10 2.89
N PHE A 468 -17.82 -32.69 1.64
CA PHE A 468 -18.47 -31.47 1.14
C PHE A 468 -19.99 -31.56 1.23
N TYR A 469 -20.58 -32.67 0.80
CA TYR A 469 -22.03 -32.87 0.89
C TYR A 469 -22.52 -32.89 2.34
N GLN A 470 -21.75 -33.49 3.25
CA GLN A 470 -22.04 -33.43 4.68
C GLN A 470 -22.08 -31.99 5.21
N ILE A 471 -21.11 -31.14 4.82
CA ILE A 471 -21.11 -29.72 5.22
C ILE A 471 -22.36 -28.99 4.75
N LEU A 472 -22.81 -29.28 3.53
CA LEU A 472 -24.02 -28.71 2.96
C LEU A 472 -25.28 -29.19 3.70
N ASP A 473 -25.35 -30.47 4.05
CA ASP A 473 -26.46 -31.02 4.82
C ASP A 473 -26.51 -30.47 6.26
N ASP A 474 -25.37 -30.36 6.93
CA ASP A 474 -25.26 -29.70 8.24
C ASP A 474 -25.78 -28.25 8.16
N THR A 475 -25.38 -27.51 7.13
CA THR A 475 -25.83 -26.14 6.89
C THR A 475 -27.34 -26.08 6.67
N ARG A 476 -27.89 -27.00 5.86
CA ARG A 476 -29.33 -27.10 5.61
C ARG A 476 -30.10 -27.30 6.90
N MET A 477 -29.63 -28.18 7.79
CA MET A 477 -30.26 -28.45 9.07
C MET A 477 -30.26 -27.22 9.99
N VAL A 478 -29.18 -26.44 10.00
CA VAL A 478 -29.11 -25.17 10.75
C VAL A 478 -30.12 -24.15 10.21
N ILE A 479 -30.23 -24.02 8.89
CA ILE A 479 -31.19 -23.10 8.24
C ILE A 479 -32.63 -23.46 8.61
N ILE A 480 -33.00 -24.75 8.53
CA ILE A 480 -34.35 -25.23 8.87
C ILE A 480 -34.68 -24.90 10.33
N LYS A 481 -33.79 -25.24 11.27
CA LYS A 481 -33.98 -24.95 12.70
C LYS A 481 -34.15 -23.47 12.99
N ASN A 482 -33.38 -22.61 12.34
CA ASN A 482 -33.49 -21.15 12.52
C ASN A 482 -34.79 -20.58 11.92
N GLY A 483 -35.27 -21.17 10.82
CA GLY A 483 -36.55 -20.83 10.21
C GLY A 483 -37.74 -21.20 11.11
N GLU A 484 -37.72 -22.39 11.69
CA GLU A 484 -38.75 -22.88 12.63
C GLU A 484 -38.77 -22.08 13.95
N CYS A 485 -37.60 -21.67 14.46
CA CYS A 485 -37.53 -20.88 15.69
C CYS A 485 -38.06 -19.44 15.50
N SER A 486 -37.90 -18.87 14.30
CA SER A 486 -38.36 -17.52 13.96
C SER A 486 -39.88 -17.47 13.76
N THR A 487 -40.49 -18.53 13.20
CA THR A 487 -41.95 -18.63 13.05
C THR A 487 -42.64 -18.80 14.40
N MET A 488 -42.06 -19.59 15.33
CA MET A 488 -42.60 -19.73 16.70
C MET A 488 -42.61 -18.39 17.48
N GLN A 489 -41.58 -17.55 17.35
CA GLN A 489 -41.54 -16.24 18.02
C GLN A 489 -42.53 -15.22 17.43
N VAL A 490 -42.81 -15.28 16.13
CA VAL A 490 -43.80 -14.42 15.47
C VAL A 490 -45.22 -14.85 15.84
N ASP A 491 -45.47 -16.16 15.97
CA ASP A 491 -46.77 -16.69 16.39
C ASP A 491 -47.05 -16.45 17.88
N GLU A 492 -46.04 -16.53 18.76
CA GLU A 492 -46.16 -16.10 20.16
C GLU A 492 -46.44 -14.59 20.29
N SER A 493 -45.80 -13.78 19.45
CA SER A 493 -46.02 -12.32 19.43
C SER A 493 -47.43 -11.96 18.94
N LYS A 494 -47.95 -12.65 17.92
CA LYS A 494 -49.34 -12.52 17.45
C LYS A 494 -50.35 -13.02 18.47
N ALA A 495 -50.09 -14.16 19.12
CA ALA A 495 -50.94 -14.69 20.18
C ALA A 495 -51.01 -13.75 21.39
N ASN A 496 -49.90 -13.11 21.77
CA ASN A 496 -49.87 -12.09 22.82
C ASN A 496 -50.65 -10.82 22.41
N TYR A 497 -50.55 -10.39 21.16
CA TYR A 497 -51.31 -9.24 20.65
C TYR A 497 -52.83 -9.50 20.66
N ASP A 498 -53.27 -10.69 20.23
CA ASP A 498 -54.68 -11.08 20.23
C ASP A 498 -55.25 -11.31 21.64
N ASN A 499 -54.45 -11.82 22.57
CA ASN A 499 -54.84 -11.90 23.99
C ASN A 499 -54.97 -10.51 24.62
N LYS A 500 -54.08 -9.56 24.28
CA LYS A 500 -54.21 -8.16 24.70
C LYS A 500 -55.48 -7.53 24.13
N ARG A 501 -55.81 -7.76 22.86
CA ARG A 501 -57.06 -7.28 22.24
C ARG A 501 -58.33 -7.86 22.90
N LYS A 502 -58.32 -9.15 23.26
CA LYS A 502 -59.44 -9.80 23.99
C LYS A 502 -59.60 -9.27 25.42
N SER A 503 -58.52 -8.92 26.11
CA SER A 503 -58.56 -8.29 27.44
C SER A 503 -59.14 -6.88 27.41
N VAL A 504 -58.77 -6.07 26.41
CA VAL A 504 -59.30 -4.70 26.23
C VAL A 504 -60.81 -4.73 25.93
N ASN A 505 -61.28 -5.67 25.10
CA ASN A 505 -62.70 -5.85 24.82
C ASN A 505 -63.52 -6.32 26.04
N ARG A 506 -62.93 -7.11 26.96
CA ARG A 506 -63.58 -7.48 28.24
C ARG A 506 -63.68 -6.30 29.20
N ILE A 507 -62.71 -5.38 29.19
CA ILE A 507 -62.73 -4.17 30.03
C ILE A 507 -63.77 -3.15 29.52
N THR A 508 -63.92 -2.99 28.20
CA THR A 508 -64.96 -2.12 27.62
C THR A 508 -66.38 -2.65 27.82
N MET A 509 -66.60 -3.97 27.79
CA MET A 509 -67.93 -4.53 28.12
C MET A 509 -68.29 -4.38 29.61
N LYS A 510 -67.33 -4.55 30.54
CA LYS A 510 -67.56 -4.29 31.98
C LYS A 510 -67.84 -2.82 32.29
N LYS A 511 -67.29 -1.87 31.53
CA LYS A 511 -67.61 -0.44 31.68
C LYS A 511 -68.99 -0.05 31.14
N ARG A 512 -69.53 -0.76 30.13
CA ARG A 512 -70.91 -0.54 29.65
C ARG A 512 -71.97 -1.09 30.61
N SER A 513 -71.70 -2.18 31.33
CA SER A 513 -72.61 -2.75 32.33
C SER A 513 -72.76 -1.92 33.61
N LYS A 514 -71.80 -1.04 33.94
CA LYS A 514 -71.87 -0.15 35.12
C LYS A 514 -72.50 1.22 34.87
N ARG A 515 -72.95 1.52 33.64
CA ARG A 515 -73.62 2.79 33.28
C ARG A 515 -75.16 2.68 33.17
N CYS A 516 -75.71 1.50 33.40
CA CYS A 516 -77.15 1.28 33.58
C CYS A 516 -77.38 0.65 34.96
N LYS A 517 -77.24 1.46 36.01
CA LYS A 517 -77.89 1.29 37.32
C LYS A 517 -78.02 2.66 37.95
#